data_AF-S9QEM2-F1
#
_entry.id   AF-S9QEM2-F1
#
_cell.length_a   1.000
_cell.length_b   1.000
_cell.length_c   1.000
_cell.angle_alpha   90.00
_cell.angle_beta   90.00
_cell.angle_gamma   90.00
#
_symmetry.space_group_name_H-M   'P 1'
#
loop_
_entity.id
_entity.type
_entity.pdbx_description
1 polymer ?
#
loop_
_entity_poly.entity_id
_entity_poly.type
_entity_poly.pdbx_seq_one_letter_code
_entity_poly.pdbx_strand_id
1 'polypeptide(L)' 'MRLVGRSLAEVERAVIIATVASARTERQAAESLGIHPKTLRNKLRKFQEERLT' A
#
# COMPACT_ATOMS: atom_id res chain seq x y z
N MET A 1 -7.53 -6.69 -12.58
CA MET A 1 -6.26 -7.13 -11.93
C MET A 1 -6.45 -8.55 -11.41
N ARG A 2 -5.66 -9.55 -11.85
CA ARG A 2 -5.81 -10.95 -11.40
C ARG A 2 -4.98 -11.15 -10.12
N LEU A 3 -5.66 -11.37 -8.99
CA LEU A 3 -5.06 -11.52 -7.66
C LEU A 3 -4.74 -12.98 -7.30
N VAL A 4 -5.38 -13.93 -7.99
CA VAL A 4 -5.16 -15.37 -7.80
C VAL A 4 -3.73 -15.76 -8.20
N GLY A 5 -3.06 -16.54 -7.35
CA GLY A 5 -1.68 -16.99 -7.54
C GLY A 5 -0.60 -16.05 -7.01
N ARG A 6 -0.99 -14.90 -6.42
CA ARG A 6 -0.06 -14.00 -5.72
C ARG A 6 -0.03 -14.28 -4.23
N SER A 7 1.10 -14.03 -3.60
CA SER A 7 1.18 -14.02 -2.14
C SER A 7 0.31 -12.91 -1.56
N LEU A 8 -0.14 -13.10 -0.31
CA LEU A 8 -0.90 -12.06 0.40
C LEU A 8 -0.13 -10.74 0.49
N ALA A 9 1.21 -10.81 0.64
CA ALA A 9 2.07 -9.63 0.69
C ALA A 9 2.09 -8.85 -0.63
N GLU A 10 2.09 -9.55 -1.78
CA GLU A 10 1.99 -8.90 -3.08
C GLU A 10 0.61 -8.28 -3.33
N VAL A 11 -0.45 -8.97 -2.91
CA VAL A 11 -1.81 -8.44 -2.97
C VAL A 11 -1.94 -7.20 -2.10
N GLU A 12 -1.47 -7.26 -0.85
CA GLU A 12 -1.48 -6.12 0.07
C GLU A 12 -0.72 -4.92 -0.52
N ARG A 13 0.51 -5.14 -1.02
CA ARG A 13 1.30 -4.08 -1.66
C ARG A 13 0.56 -3.45 -2.83
N ALA A 14 -0.01 -4.26 -3.71
CA ALA A 14 -0.72 -3.75 -4.87
C ALA A 14 -1.96 -2.92 -4.50
N VAL A 15 -2.73 -3.38 -3.53
CA VAL A 15 -3.91 -2.65 -3.03
C VAL A 15 -3.49 -1.32 -2.40
N ILE A 16 -2.43 -1.30 -1.59
CA ILE A 16 -1.92 -0.08 -0.98
C ILE A 16 -1.46 0.92 -2.06
N ILE A 17 -0.66 0.48 -3.03
CA ILE A 17 -0.16 1.36 -4.09
C ILE A 17 -1.31 1.91 -4.94
N ALA A 18 -2.26 1.06 -5.34
CA ALA A 18 -3.42 1.50 -6.13
C ALA A 18 -4.27 2.51 -5.35
N THR A 19 -4.49 2.27 -4.06
CA THR A 19 -5.29 3.17 -3.21
C THR A 19 -4.59 4.52 -3.04
N VAL A 20 -3.28 4.53 -2.76
CA VAL A 20 -2.48 5.76 -2.65
C VAL A 20 -2.49 6.54 -3.97
N ALA A 21 -2.34 5.87 -5.11
CA ALA A 21 -2.36 6.53 -6.42
C ALA A 21 -3.72 7.19 -6.74
N SER A 22 -4.81 6.63 -6.22
CA SER A 22 -6.18 7.17 -6.41
C SER A 22 -6.56 8.26 -5.39
N ALA A 23 -5.85 8.35 -4.27
CA ALA A 23 -6.18 9.27 -3.18
C ALA A 23 -5.50 10.63 -3.34
N ARG A 24 -6.16 11.70 -2.90
CA ARG A 24 -5.60 13.06 -2.92
C ARG A 24 -4.56 13.30 -1.83
N THR A 25 -4.68 12.59 -0.71
CA THR A 25 -3.77 12.72 0.44
C THR A 25 -3.46 11.37 1.05
N GLU A 26 -2.30 11.24 1.72
CA GLU A 26 -1.94 10.02 2.48
C GLU A 26 -3.00 9.68 3.54
N ARG A 27 -3.60 10.70 4.17
CA ARG A 27 -4.64 10.49 5.19
C ARG A 27 -5.88 9.84 4.58
N GLN A 28 -6.33 10.34 3.43
CA GLN A 28 -7.46 9.75 2.71
C GLN A 28 -7.17 8.32 2.27
N ALA A 29 -5.95 8.03 1.79
CA ALA A 29 -5.55 6.67 1.44
C ALA A 29 -5.60 5.73 2.65
N ALA A 30 -5.12 6.19 3.82
CA ALA A 30 -5.14 5.41 5.05
C ALA A 30 -6.57 5.14 5.54
N GLU A 31 -7.45 6.13 5.47
CA GLU A 31 -8.88 6.00 5.78
C GLU A 31 -9.56 4.98 4.85
N SER A 32 -9.32 5.05 3.52
CA SER A 32 -9.85 4.08 2.55
C SER A 32 -9.36 2.65 2.78
N LEU A 33 -8.13 2.50 3.27
CA LEU A 33 -7.54 1.20 3.61
C LEU A 33 -7.96 0.69 5.00
N GLY A 34 -8.63 1.51 5.81
CA GLY A 34 -8.99 1.16 7.19
C GLY A 34 -7.79 1.00 8.12
N ILE A 35 -6.67 1.67 7.84
CA ILE A 35 -5.44 1.58 8.64
C ILE A 35 -5.02 2.94 9.19
N HIS A 36 -4.22 2.92 10.26
CA HIS A 36 -3.65 4.15 10.79
C HIS A 36 -2.67 4.80 9.79
N PRO A 37 -2.63 6.14 9.62
CA PRO A 37 -1.72 6.80 8.68
C PRO A 37 -0.23 6.48 8.90
N LYS A 38 0.16 6.27 10.17
CA LYS A 38 1.52 5.83 10.53
C LYS A 38 1.85 4.44 9.95
N THR A 39 0.88 3.52 9.94
CA THR A 39 1.04 2.18 9.37
C THR A 39 1.23 2.27 7.85
N LEU A 40 0.44 3.11 7.18
CA LEU A 40 0.60 3.35 5.74
C LEU A 40 2.00 3.87 5.43
N ARG A 41 2.46 4.93 6.13
CA ARG A 41 3.81 5.48 5.95
C ARG A 41 4.91 4.44 6.16
N ASN A 42 4.81 3.64 7.22
CA ASN A 42 5.80 2.59 7.50
C ASN A 42 5.86 1.56 6.36
N LYS A 43 4.69 1.15 5.83
CA LYS A 43 4.62 0.23 4.70
C LYS A 43 5.19 0.84 3.42
N LEU A 44 4.85 2.09 3.11
CA LEU A 44 5.39 2.80 1.94
C LEU A 44 6.91 2.94 2.00
N ARG A 45 7.45 3.30 3.17
CA ARG A 45 8.90 3.36 3.40
C ARG A 45 9.56 2.00 3.16
N LYS A 46 9.00 0.93 3.74
CA LYS A 46 9.50 -0.44 3.54
C LYS A 46 9.48 -0.83 2.06
N PHE A 47 8.43 -0.48 1.32
CA PHE A 47 8.35 -0.77 -0.12
C PHE A 47 9.40 0.00 -0.95
N GLN A 48 9.79 1.19 -0.52
CA GLN A 48 10.88 1.94 -1.15
C GLN A 48 12.25 1.29 -0.87
N GLU A 49 12.49 0.87 0.37
CA GLU A 49 13.72 0.18 0.77
C GLU A 49 13.92 -1.13 -0.02
N GLU A 50 12.88 -1.94 -0.15
CA GLU A 50 12.90 -3.21 -0.90
C GLU A 50 13.05 -3.02 -2.42
N ARG A 51 12.81 -1.82 -2.95
CA ARG A 51 13.00 -1.52 -4.38
C ARG A 51 14.43 -1.08 -4.70
N LEU A 52 15.20 -0.69 -3.67
CA LEU A 52 16.60 -0.27 -3.77
C LEU A 52 17.59 -1.45 -3.55
N THR A 53 17.07 -2.62 -3.20
CA THR A 53 17.83 -3.88 -3.01
C THR A 53 17.54 -4.84 -4.14
#